data_AF-A0A2T9ZTP3-F1
#
_entry.id   AF-A0A2T9ZTP3-F1
#
_cell.length_a   1.000
_cell.length_b   1.000
_cell.length_c   1.000
_cell.angle_alpha   90.00
_cell.angle_beta   90.00
_cell.angle_gamma   90.00
#
_symmetry.space_group_name_H-M   'P 1'
#
loop_
_entity.id
_entity.type
_entity.pdbx_description
1 polymer ?
#
loop_
_entity_poly.entity_id
_entity_poly.type
_entity_poly.pdbx_seq_one_letter_code
_entity_poly.pdbx_strand_id
1 'polypeptide(L)'
;MRKRIINSGLKHNINADQKWLDIEMLAVVEVTSEDVVFPIESALLLGEVSGWRASGPGKQMIRLLFDKPQRLQRIRLKFEELEFERTQEYVLRWSPDAGQSYQEIIRQQWNFSPEGSTSEIEDYQIDLPAVTILELGINPDINERNIYASLKEFRLA
;
A
#
# COMPACT_ATOMS: atom_id res chain seq x y z
N MET A 1 30.55 -18.67 -25.56
CA MET A 1 29.20 -18.27 -25.09
C MET A 1 29.26 -16.82 -24.64
N ARG A 2 28.35 -15.96 -25.12
CA ARG A 2 28.32 -14.52 -24.77
C ARG A 2 27.46 -14.32 -23.53
N LYS A 3 28.10 -13.99 -22.40
CA LYS A 3 27.41 -13.56 -21.16
C LYS A 3 27.28 -12.04 -21.17
N ARG A 4 26.11 -11.54 -20.75
CA ARG A 4 25.88 -10.14 -20.44
C ARG A 4 25.54 -10.05 -18.96
N ILE A 5 26.31 -9.26 -18.22
CA ILE A 5 25.99 -8.93 -16.83
C ILE A 5 24.85 -7.90 -16.89
N ILE A 6 23.70 -8.23 -16.32
CA ILE A 6 22.70 -7.22 -15.99
C ILE A 6 23.31 -6.46 -14.83
N ASN A 7 23.63 -5.18 -15.04
CA ASN A 7 23.95 -4.29 -13.93
C ASN A 7 22.74 -4.29 -13.00
N SER A 8 22.83 -4.94 -11.85
CA SER A 8 21.99 -4.65 -10.68
C SER A 8 22.43 -3.32 -10.05
N GLY A 9 22.68 -2.33 -10.89
CA GLY A 9 22.75 -0.94 -10.50
C GLY A 9 21.33 -0.45 -10.33
N LEU A 10 20.69 -0.80 -9.20
CA LEU A 10 19.65 0.01 -8.61
C LEU A 10 20.28 1.36 -8.24
N LYS A 11 20.61 2.16 -9.27
CA LYS A 11 20.54 3.60 -9.14
C LYS A 11 19.05 3.87 -9.03
N HIS A 12 18.59 4.00 -7.80
CA HIS A 12 17.41 4.79 -7.44
C HIS A 12 17.61 6.20 -8.02
N ASN A 13 17.47 6.36 -9.34
CA ASN A 13 16.93 7.58 -9.89
C ASN A 13 15.45 7.51 -9.54
N ILE A 14 15.12 7.97 -8.34
CA ILE A 14 13.80 8.49 -8.04
C ILE A 14 13.54 9.46 -9.19
N ASN A 15 12.63 9.10 -10.09
CA ASN A 15 12.16 9.98 -11.15
C ASN A 15 11.66 11.25 -10.47
N ALA A 16 12.49 12.30 -10.46
CA ALA A 16 12.16 13.61 -9.95
C ALA A 16 11.04 14.31 -10.76
N ASP A 17 10.58 13.70 -11.85
CA ASP A 17 9.52 14.20 -12.72
C ASP A 17 8.15 13.54 -12.53
N GLN A 18 8.03 12.49 -11.70
CA GLN A 18 6.72 11.84 -11.51
C GLN A 18 6.01 12.38 -10.27
N LYS A 19 5.01 13.22 -10.51
CA LYS A 19 4.17 13.82 -9.47
C LYS A 19 3.18 12.77 -8.95
N TRP A 20 3.35 12.35 -7.70
CA TRP A 20 2.34 11.55 -7.00
C TRP A 20 1.01 12.32 -6.93
N LEU A 21 -0.10 11.58 -6.96
CA LEU A 21 -1.43 12.14 -6.77
C LEU A 21 -1.55 12.77 -5.38
N ASP A 22 -2.21 13.92 -5.34
CA ASP A 22 -2.58 14.60 -4.11
C ASP A 22 -3.87 13.98 -3.58
N ILE A 23 -3.73 12.92 -2.77
CA ILE A 23 -4.88 12.13 -2.30
C ILE A 23 -5.81 12.97 -1.42
N GLU A 24 -5.26 13.87 -0.62
CA GLU A 24 -6.03 14.78 0.26
C GLU A 24 -7.02 15.63 -0.55
N MET A 25 -6.61 16.09 -1.72
CA MET A 25 -7.44 16.91 -2.60
C MET A 25 -8.36 16.11 -3.54
N LEU A 26 -8.14 14.81 -3.70
CA LEU A 26 -8.76 14.01 -4.77
C LEU A 26 -9.67 12.89 -4.27
N ALA A 27 -9.56 12.49 -3.00
CA ALA A 27 -10.28 11.36 -2.48
C ALA A 27 -10.70 11.51 -1.01
N VAL A 28 -11.83 10.88 -0.70
CA VAL A 28 -12.20 10.53 0.68
C VAL A 28 -11.56 9.20 1.03
N VAL A 29 -11.03 9.09 2.26
CA VAL A 29 -10.40 7.87 2.75
C VAL A 29 -11.32 7.20 3.77
N GLU A 30 -11.60 5.91 3.56
CA GLU A 30 -12.27 5.08 4.56
C GLU A 30 -11.25 4.09 5.14
N VAL A 31 -11.24 3.97 6.47
CA VAL A 31 -10.47 2.96 7.19
C VAL A 31 -11.40 2.13 8.05
N THR A 32 -11.10 0.84 8.19
CA THR A 32 -11.84 -0.03 9.12
C THR A 32 -11.68 0.45 10.57
N SER A 33 -10.46 0.87 10.92
CA SER A 33 -10.12 1.45 12.21
C SER A 33 -8.78 2.19 12.09
N GLU A 34 -8.49 3.11 13.00
CA GLU A 34 -7.20 3.79 13.08
C GLU A 34 -6.82 4.10 14.52
N ASP A 35 -5.51 4.10 14.77
CA ASP A 35 -4.91 4.59 16.01
C ASP A 35 -4.68 6.10 15.89
N VAL A 36 -5.06 6.86 16.92
CA VAL A 36 -4.95 8.33 16.94
C VAL A 36 -3.51 8.84 16.77
N VAL A 37 -2.51 8.03 17.13
CA VAL A 37 -1.08 8.38 16.97
C VAL A 37 -0.53 8.00 15.59
N PHE A 38 -1.21 7.12 14.88
CA PHE A 38 -0.83 6.61 13.56
C PHE A 38 -1.99 6.75 12.57
N PRO A 39 -2.41 7.99 12.26
CA PRO A 39 -3.57 8.25 11.44
C PRO A 39 -3.27 7.95 9.96
N ILE A 40 -4.31 7.81 9.14
CA ILE A 40 -4.15 7.37 7.75
C ILE A 40 -3.36 8.36 6.89
N GLU A 41 -3.44 9.65 7.20
CA GLU A 41 -2.70 10.73 6.57
C GLU A 41 -1.19 10.48 6.66
N SER A 42 -0.71 9.89 7.75
CA SER A 42 0.71 9.60 7.93
C SER A 42 1.25 8.55 6.96
N ALA A 43 0.38 7.73 6.36
CA ALA A 43 0.75 6.80 5.29
C ALA A 43 0.54 7.39 3.89
N LEU A 44 -0.33 8.38 3.71
CA LEU A 44 -0.75 8.91 2.39
C LEU A 44 -0.05 10.22 1.99
N LEU A 45 0.27 11.08 2.95
CA LEU A 45 0.86 12.40 2.70
C LEU A 45 2.38 12.34 2.65
N LEU A 46 2.97 13.24 1.86
CA LEU A 46 4.43 13.37 1.75
C LEU A 46 5.00 14.03 3.01
N GLY A 47 6.14 13.51 3.50
CA GLY A 47 6.87 14.09 4.64
C GLY A 47 6.52 13.48 5.99
N GLU A 48 5.44 12.72 6.08
CA GLU A 48 5.07 11.96 7.28
C GLU A 48 5.88 10.66 7.38
N VAL A 49 6.27 10.30 8.61
CA VAL A 49 7.20 9.19 8.87
C VAL A 49 6.63 8.08 9.75
N SER A 50 5.52 8.32 10.44
CA SER A 50 4.91 7.34 11.35
C SER A 50 4.19 6.22 10.59
N GLY A 51 3.53 6.55 9.47
CA GLY A 51 2.61 5.64 8.79
C GLY A 51 1.28 5.49 9.55
N TRP A 52 0.42 4.63 9.02
CA TRP A 52 -0.89 4.28 9.57
C TRP A 52 -0.83 3.00 10.40
N ARG A 53 -1.63 2.92 11.46
CA ARG A 53 -1.89 1.69 12.21
C ARG A 53 -3.37 1.59 12.55
N ALA A 54 -3.91 0.38 12.44
CA ALA A 54 -5.25 0.08 12.94
C ALA A 54 -5.33 0.18 14.47
N SER A 55 -6.49 0.56 15.01
CA SER A 55 -6.73 0.53 16.47
C SER A 55 -7.21 -0.82 16.99
N GLY A 56 -7.57 -1.76 16.11
CA GLY A 56 -7.92 -3.13 16.46
C GLY A 56 -7.05 -4.16 15.75
N PRO A 57 -6.85 -5.36 16.35
CA PRO A 57 -6.12 -6.44 15.69
C PRO A 57 -6.94 -7.04 14.53
N GLY A 58 -6.26 -7.84 13.70
CA GLY A 58 -6.88 -8.63 12.64
C GLY A 58 -6.95 -7.92 11.29
N LYS A 59 -7.77 -8.45 10.38
CA LYS A 59 -7.88 -7.94 9.00
C LYS A 59 -8.44 -6.52 8.99
N GLN A 60 -7.82 -5.67 8.18
CA GLN A 60 -8.19 -4.26 8.06
C GLN A 60 -8.29 -3.88 6.59
N MET A 61 -9.03 -2.81 6.34
CA MET A 61 -9.25 -2.30 4.99
C MET A 61 -9.06 -0.79 4.98
N ILE A 62 -8.43 -0.32 3.90
CA ILE A 62 -8.29 1.09 3.54
C ILE A 62 -8.92 1.25 2.16
N ARG A 63 -9.78 2.25 1.97
CA ARG A 63 -10.34 2.62 0.66
C ARG A 63 -10.08 4.07 0.35
N LEU A 64 -9.74 4.33 -0.91
CA LEU A 64 -9.64 5.66 -1.49
C LEU A 64 -10.82 5.82 -2.46
N LEU A 65 -11.76 6.68 -2.12
CA LEU A 65 -12.94 7.00 -2.91
C LEU A 65 -12.67 8.31 -3.64
N PHE A 66 -12.39 8.26 -4.93
CA PHE A 66 -12.04 9.45 -5.69
C PHE A 66 -13.27 10.28 -6.05
N ASP A 67 -13.20 11.60 -5.87
CA ASP A 67 -14.28 12.54 -6.21
C ASP A 67 -14.64 12.49 -7.71
N LYS A 68 -13.64 12.18 -8.54
CA LYS A 68 -13.75 11.94 -9.97
C LYS A 68 -12.91 10.72 -10.33
N PRO A 69 -13.31 9.90 -11.32
CA PRO A 69 -12.51 8.76 -11.76
C PRO A 69 -11.07 9.18 -12.08
N GLN A 70 -10.10 8.51 -11.47
CA GLN A 70 -8.67 8.75 -11.68
C GLN A 70 -8.06 7.67 -12.55
N ARG A 71 -7.20 8.06 -13.50
CA ARG A 71 -6.32 7.09 -14.14
C ARG A 71 -5.15 6.81 -13.19
N LEU A 72 -4.94 5.55 -12.83
CA LEU A 72 -3.78 5.13 -12.04
C LEU A 72 -2.82 4.35 -12.94
N GLN A 73 -1.57 4.76 -12.92
CA GLN A 73 -0.48 4.13 -13.68
C GLN A 73 0.59 3.53 -12.76
N ARG A 74 0.58 3.92 -11.48
CA ARG A 74 1.52 3.39 -10.50
C ARG A 74 0.91 3.29 -9.11
N ILE A 75 1.24 2.21 -8.42
CA ILE A 75 0.94 2.05 -6.99
C ILE A 75 2.23 1.69 -6.27
N ARG A 76 2.53 2.40 -5.20
CA ARG A 76 3.65 2.10 -4.30
C ARG A 76 3.15 1.90 -2.88
N LEU A 77 3.56 0.79 -2.28
CA LEU A 77 3.26 0.43 -0.89
C LEU A 77 4.57 0.19 -0.14
N LYS A 78 4.63 0.62 1.11
CA LYS A 78 5.69 0.22 2.05
C LYS A 78 5.08 -0.34 3.32
N PHE A 79 5.52 -1.50 3.72
CA PHE A 79 5.19 -2.13 4.99
C PHE A 79 6.43 -2.21 5.88
N GLU A 80 6.23 -2.21 7.19
CA GLU A 80 7.28 -2.27 8.20
C GLU A 80 6.79 -3.09 9.40
N GLU A 81 7.64 -3.98 9.88
CA GLU A 81 7.43 -4.80 11.08
C GLU A 81 8.78 -5.01 11.78
N LEU A 82 8.88 -4.51 13.01
CA LEU A 82 10.13 -4.46 13.76
C LEU A 82 10.12 -5.37 14.98
N GLU A 83 8.95 -5.85 15.39
CA GLU A 83 8.74 -6.48 16.69
C GLU A 83 8.43 -7.97 16.56
N PHE A 84 7.63 -8.35 15.57
CA PHE A 84 7.09 -9.71 15.46
C PHE A 84 7.51 -10.41 14.18
N GLU A 85 7.84 -11.69 14.32
CA GLU A 85 7.89 -12.59 13.17
C GLU A 85 6.46 -12.95 12.75
N ARG A 86 6.09 -12.61 11.52
CA ARG A 86 4.75 -12.87 10.97
C ARG A 86 4.75 -12.96 9.46
N THR A 87 3.77 -13.68 8.94
CA THR A 87 3.47 -13.70 7.51
C THR A 87 2.27 -12.81 7.25
N GLN A 88 2.50 -11.67 6.62
CA GLN A 88 1.45 -10.74 6.22
C GLN A 88 0.91 -11.11 4.83
N GLU A 89 -0.38 -10.91 4.61
CA GLU A 89 -0.98 -10.85 3.27
C GLU A 89 -1.59 -9.47 3.03
N TYR A 90 -1.53 -8.97 1.80
CA TYR A 90 -2.42 -7.89 1.38
C TYR A 90 -3.00 -8.13 -0.01
N VAL A 91 -4.08 -7.43 -0.30
CA VAL A 91 -4.81 -7.47 -1.57
C VAL A 91 -5.11 -6.05 -2.01
N LEU A 92 -4.75 -5.72 -3.25
CA LEU A 92 -5.22 -4.51 -3.91
C LEU A 92 -6.37 -4.87 -4.86
N ARG A 93 -7.48 -4.16 -4.72
CA ARG A 93 -8.64 -4.24 -5.62
C ARG A 93 -9.03 -2.86 -6.07
N TRP A 94 -9.67 -2.76 -7.22
CA TRP A 94 -10.20 -1.49 -7.71
C TRP A 94 -11.60 -1.66 -8.27
N SER A 95 -12.32 -0.54 -8.34
CA SER A 95 -13.65 -0.45 -8.96
C SER A 95 -13.71 0.74 -9.92
N PRO A 96 -14.20 0.54 -11.16
CA PRO A 96 -14.51 1.63 -12.09
C PRO A 96 -15.93 2.20 -11.92
N ASP A 97 -16.77 1.59 -11.08
CA ASP A 97 -18.23 1.75 -11.10
C ASP A 97 -18.80 2.10 -9.71
N ALA A 98 -18.05 2.88 -8.94
CA ALA A 98 -18.42 3.34 -7.60
C ALA A 98 -18.74 2.19 -6.62
N GLY A 99 -18.01 1.08 -6.74
CA GLY A 99 -18.10 -0.07 -5.84
C GLY A 99 -19.17 -1.09 -6.20
N GLN A 100 -19.80 -1.00 -7.37
CA GLN A 100 -20.74 -2.04 -7.83
C GLN A 100 -20.02 -3.35 -8.16
N SER A 101 -18.80 -3.26 -8.69
CA SER A 101 -17.92 -4.39 -8.93
C SER A 101 -16.49 -4.07 -8.54
N TYR A 102 -15.75 -5.10 -8.13
CA TYR A 102 -14.33 -5.01 -7.78
C TYR A 102 -13.52 -6.01 -8.58
N GLN A 103 -12.37 -5.56 -9.06
CA GLN A 103 -11.38 -6.38 -9.75
C GLN A 103 -10.10 -6.42 -8.91
N GLU A 104 -9.58 -7.62 -8.67
CA GLU A 104 -8.28 -7.78 -8.01
C GLU A 104 -7.16 -7.30 -8.95
N ILE A 105 -6.30 -6.42 -8.44
CA ILE A 105 -5.07 -6.00 -9.12
C ILE A 105 -3.98 -7.01 -8.80
N ILE A 106 -3.75 -7.23 -7.50
CA ILE A 106 -2.69 -8.10 -7.00
C ILE A 106 -2.99 -8.58 -5.57
N ARG A 107 -2.42 -9.73 -5.22
CA ARG A 107 -2.35 -10.28 -3.88
C ARG A 107 -0.93 -10.73 -3.61
N GLN A 108 -0.36 -10.30 -2.49
CA GLN A 108 0.99 -10.68 -2.09
C GLN A 108 1.01 -11.15 -0.65
N GLN A 109 1.96 -12.04 -0.37
CA GLN A 109 2.30 -12.47 0.98
C GLN A 109 3.78 -12.22 1.25
N TRP A 110 4.11 -11.76 2.44
CA TRP A 110 5.49 -11.49 2.85
C TRP A 110 5.76 -11.94 4.28
N ASN A 111 6.97 -12.43 4.53
CA ASN A 111 7.42 -12.85 5.85
C ASN A 111 8.30 -11.77 6.47
N PHE A 112 7.84 -11.20 7.58
CA PHE A 112 8.62 -10.31 8.41
C PHE A 112 9.30 -11.06 9.54
N SER A 113 10.51 -10.63 9.88
CA SER A 113 11.26 -11.10 11.05
C SER A 113 12.14 -9.97 11.59
N PRO A 114 12.16 -9.71 12.91
CA PRO A 114 13.02 -8.69 13.52
C PRO A 114 14.52 -8.90 13.27
N GLU A 115 14.96 -10.14 13.07
CA GLU A 115 16.37 -10.48 12.78
C GLU A 115 16.66 -10.54 11.27
N GLY A 116 15.63 -10.35 10.43
CA GLY A 116 15.68 -10.57 8.99
C GLY A 116 15.07 -9.42 8.20
N SER A 117 14.00 -9.73 7.45
CA SER A 117 13.29 -8.72 6.67
C SER A 117 12.30 -7.97 7.56
N THR A 118 12.58 -6.70 7.83
CA THR A 118 11.72 -5.83 8.64
C THR A 118 10.90 -4.84 7.83
N SER A 119 11.16 -4.73 6.53
CA SER A 119 10.45 -3.80 5.65
C SER A 119 10.30 -4.38 4.26
N GLU A 120 9.17 -4.12 3.64
CA GLU A 120 8.89 -4.53 2.27
C GLU A 120 8.37 -3.34 1.47
N ILE A 121 8.88 -3.16 0.24
CA ILE A 121 8.50 -2.06 -0.66
C ILE A 121 8.04 -2.66 -1.97
N GLU A 122 6.79 -2.40 -2.31
CA GLU A 122 6.16 -2.86 -3.53
C GLU A 122 5.89 -1.66 -4.43
N ASP A 123 6.25 -1.77 -5.71
CA ASP A 123 6.16 -0.67 -6.67
C ASP A 123 5.67 -1.19 -8.02
N TYR A 124 4.37 -1.05 -8.25
CA TYR A 124 3.68 -1.61 -9.40
C TYR A 124 3.45 -0.56 -10.47
N GLN A 125 3.82 -0.91 -11.71
CA GLN A 125 3.37 -0.21 -12.91
C GLN A 125 2.09 -0.88 -13.41
N ILE A 126 1.01 -0.12 -13.51
CA ILE A 126 -0.32 -0.57 -13.93
C ILE A 126 -0.89 0.40 -14.97
N ASP A 127 -2.07 0.10 -15.51
CA ASP A 127 -2.82 1.07 -16.31
C ASP A 127 -4.33 0.86 -16.07
N LEU A 128 -4.85 1.55 -15.06
CA LEU A 128 -6.26 1.52 -14.70
C LEU A 128 -6.89 2.85 -15.13
N PRO A 129 -7.76 2.87 -16.15
CA PRO A 129 -8.12 4.11 -16.84
C PRO A 129 -9.08 5.03 -16.09
N ALA A 130 -9.89 4.50 -15.17
CA ALA A 130 -11.00 5.22 -14.55
C ALA A 130 -11.34 4.65 -13.17
N VAL A 131 -10.38 4.65 -12.25
CA VAL A 131 -10.55 4.17 -10.87
C VAL A 131 -11.45 5.12 -10.10
N THR A 132 -12.56 4.60 -9.60
CA THR A 132 -13.46 5.31 -8.68
C THR A 132 -13.18 4.95 -7.23
N ILE A 133 -12.84 3.67 -6.98
CA ILE A 133 -12.43 3.19 -5.66
C ILE A 133 -11.16 2.36 -5.83
N LEU A 134 -10.14 2.64 -5.03
CA LEU A 134 -9.02 1.74 -4.78
C LEU A 134 -9.14 1.20 -3.37
N GLU A 135 -9.03 -0.11 -3.21
CA GLU A 135 -9.14 -0.79 -1.92
C GLU A 135 -7.86 -1.58 -1.64
N LEU A 136 -7.32 -1.41 -0.44
CA LEU A 136 -6.24 -2.19 0.12
C LEU A 136 -6.78 -2.97 1.33
N GLY A 137 -6.87 -4.29 1.19
CA GLY A 137 -7.13 -5.20 2.29
C GLY A 137 -5.83 -5.72 2.86
N ILE A 138 -5.63 -5.63 4.17
CA ILE A 138 -4.42 -6.11 4.88
C ILE A 138 -4.83 -7.18 5.88
N ASN A 139 -4.24 -8.36 5.75
CA ASN A 139 -4.23 -9.38 6.78
C ASN A 139 -2.85 -9.36 7.48
N PRO A 140 -2.75 -8.81 8.70
CA PRO A 140 -1.46 -8.60 9.35
C PRO A 140 -0.73 -9.92 9.66
N ASP A 141 -1.47 -10.99 9.95
CA ASP A 141 -0.87 -12.32 10.13
C ASP A 141 -1.84 -13.38 9.61
N ILE A 142 -1.42 -14.15 8.59
CA ILE A 142 -2.24 -15.24 8.05
C ILE A 142 -2.51 -16.35 9.07
N ASN A 143 -1.73 -16.41 10.15
CA ASN A 143 -1.96 -17.32 11.27
C ASN A 143 -2.98 -16.77 12.28
N GLU A 144 -3.62 -15.63 11.98
CA GLU A 144 -4.71 -15.01 12.74
C GLU A 144 -4.34 -14.69 14.20
N ARG A 145 -3.07 -14.39 14.44
CA ARG A 145 -2.64 -13.82 15.73
C ARG A 145 -3.24 -12.42 15.89
N ASN A 146 -3.48 -11.99 17.14
CA ASN A 146 -4.00 -10.67 17.47
C ASN A 146 -2.96 -9.56 17.25
N ILE A 147 -2.58 -9.35 15.99
CA ILE A 147 -1.63 -8.33 15.53
C ILE A 147 -2.40 -7.25 14.78
N TYR A 148 -1.91 -6.01 14.91
CA TYR A 148 -2.48 -4.83 14.26
C TYR A 148 -1.94 -4.70 12.84
N ALA A 149 -2.81 -4.34 11.89
CA ALA A 149 -2.35 -3.94 10.56
C ALA A 149 -1.68 -2.57 10.63
N SER A 150 -0.60 -2.42 9.86
CA SER A 150 0.11 -1.16 9.70
C SER A 150 0.51 -0.96 8.24
N LEU A 151 0.70 0.29 7.84
CA LEU A 151 1.16 0.66 6.50
C LEU A 151 2.04 1.90 6.61
N LYS A 152 3.25 1.83 6.07
CA LYS A 152 4.23 2.92 6.19
C LYS A 152 4.04 3.98 5.12
N GLU A 153 3.76 3.56 3.89
CA GLU A 153 3.60 4.46 2.75
C GLU A 153 2.59 3.87 1.78
N PHE A 154 1.72 4.73 1.23
CA PHE A 154 0.83 4.42 0.11
C PHE A 154 0.84 5.61 -0.85
N ARG A 155 1.37 5.41 -2.07
CA ARG A 155 1.46 6.44 -3.11
C ARG A 155 0.86 5.95 -4.42
N LEU A 156 0.22 6.87 -5.13
CA LEU A 156 -0.43 6.65 -6.42
C LEU A 156 0.06 7.68 -7.43
N ALA A 157 0.24 7.28 -8.68
CA ALA A 157 0.49 8.19 -9.81
C ALA A 157 -0.25 7.74 -11.05
#